data_AF-A0A969GQ73-F1
#
_entry.id   AF-A0A969GQ73-F1
#
_cell.length_a   1.000
_cell.length_b   1.000
_cell.length_c   1.000
_cell.angle_alpha   90.00
_cell.angle_beta   90.00
_cell.angle_gamma   90.00
#
_symmetry.space_group_name_H-M   'P 1'
#
loop_
_entity.id
_entity.type
_entity.pdbx_description
1 polymer ?
#
loop_
_entity_poly.entity_id
_entity_poly.type
_entity_poly.pdbx_seq_one_letter_code
_entity_poly.pdbx_strand_id
1 'polypeptide(L)' 'MFSLFILLLAGAVSGSIGGLLADGVSGIWLGAASGAVFGATAWLLTGIALRTLREVRLDRYFSQDQENPK' A
#
# COMPACT_ATOMS: atom_id res chain seq x y z
N MET A 1 -0.81 6.59 10.53
CA MET A 1 0.58 7.05 10.31
C MET A 1 1.61 5.94 10.53
N PHE A 2 1.52 5.12 11.60
CA PHE A 2 2.49 4.05 11.87
C PHE A 2 2.68 3.04 10.72
N SER A 3 1.59 2.69 10.02
CA SER A 3 1.63 1.76 8.87
C SER A 3 2.33 2.34 7.63
N LEU A 4 2.34 3.67 7.44
CA LEU A 4 3.03 4.33 6.33
C LEU A 4 4.54 4.20 6.47
N PHE A 5 5.02 4.43 7.69
CA PHE A 5 6.44 4.34 8.00
C PHE A 5 6.96 2.92 7.74
N ILE A 6 6.19 1.89 8.12
CA ILE A 6 6.59 0.49 7.93
C ILE A 6 6.65 0.10 6.44
N LEU A 7 5.66 0.47 5.63
CA LEU A 7 5.66 0.14 4.20
C LEU A 7 6.71 0.92 3.41
N LEU A 8 6.93 2.18 3.78
CA LEU A 8 8.00 2.99 3.22
C LEU A 8 9.37 2.42 3.59
N LEU A 9 9.57 2.03 4.85
CA LEU A 9 10.82 1.42 5.30
C LEU A 9 11.04 0.05 4.65
N ALA A 10 10.01 -0.79 4.56
CA ALA A 10 10.09 -2.09 3.90
C ALA A 10 10.41 -1.95 2.41
N GLY A 11 9.76 -0.99 1.73
CA GLY A 11 10.07 -0.64 0.35
C GLY A 11 11.50 -0.16 0.19
N ALA A 12 11.94 0.81 1.01
CA ALA A 12 13.29 1.35 0.97
C ALA A 12 14.37 0.29 1.25
N VAL A 13 14.14 -0.60 2.21
CA VAL A 13 15.06 -1.70 2.54
C VAL A 13 15.11 -2.74 1.42
N SER A 14 13.95 -3.15 0.88
CA SER A 14 13.91 -4.11 -0.22
C SER A 14 14.57 -3.53 -1.48
N GLY A 15 14.28 -2.26 -1.79
CA GLY A 15 14.87 -1.57 -2.91
C GLY A 15 16.37 -1.37 -2.74
N SER A 16 16.85 -0.98 -1.55
CA SER A 16 18.29 -0.79 -1.30
C SER A 16 19.08 -2.08 -1.43
N ILE A 17 18.53 -3.22 -0.98
CA ILE A 17 19.13 -4.54 -1.17
C ILE A 17 19.17 -4.90 -2.67
N GLY A 18 18.06 -4.70 -3.39
CA GLY A 18 18.01 -4.98 -4.84
C GLY A 18 18.99 -4.11 -5.63
N GLY A 19 19.09 -2.83 -5.27
CA GLY A 19 20.04 -1.90 -5.86
C GLY A 19 21.49 -2.26 -5.53
N LEU A 20 21.79 -2.65 -4.28
CA LEU A 20 23.11 -3.14 -3.89
C LEU A 20 23.55 -4.32 -4.75
N LEU A 21 22.64 -5.27 -5.01
CA LEU A 21 22.93 -6.45 -5.83
C LEU A 21 23.10 -6.08 -7.31
N ALA A 22 22.37 -5.08 -7.81
CA ALA A 22 22.40 -4.70 -9.22
C ALA A 22 23.60 -3.82 -9.59
N ASP A 23 23.99 -2.88 -8.73
CA ASP A 23 24.95 -1.82 -9.06
C ASP A 23 25.91 -1.48 -7.90
N GLY A 24 25.93 -2.29 -6.84
CA GLY A 24 26.78 -2.04 -5.68
C GLY A 24 26.35 -0.81 -4.89
N VAL A 25 27.33 -0.04 -4.39
CA VAL A 25 27.07 1.05 -3.43
C VAL A 25 26.23 2.19 -4.03
N SER A 26 26.38 2.49 -5.32
CA SER A 26 25.54 3.45 -6.06
C SER A 26 24.09 2.98 -6.15
N GLY A 27 23.89 1.68 -6.32
CA GLY A 27 22.58 1.07 -6.36
C GLY A 27 21.82 1.12 -5.04
N ILE A 28 22.48 1.19 -3.88
CA ILE A 28 21.82 1.28 -2.56
C ILE A 28 20.87 2.49 -2.51
N TRP A 29 21.35 3.66 -2.92
CA TRP A 29 20.58 4.90 -2.84
C TRP A 29 19.44 4.93 -3.86
N LEU A 30 19.73 4.52 -5.10
CA LEU A 30 18.73 4.46 -6.16
C LEU A 30 17.64 3.43 -5.83
N GLY A 31 18.06 2.29 -5.29
CA GLY A 31 17.23 1.22 -4.78
C GLY A 31 16.35 1.67 -3.62
N ALA A 32 16.92 2.34 -2.62
CA ALA A 32 16.17 2.87 -1.48
C ALA A 32 15.09 3.87 -1.92
N ALA A 33 15.45 4.80 -2.82
CA ALA A 33 14.53 5.81 -3.33
C ALA A 33 13.37 5.19 -4.12
N SER A 34 13.69 4.32 -5.08
CA SER A 34 12.68 3.61 -5.88
C SER A 34 11.78 2.72 -5.02
N GLY A 35 12.37 1.98 -4.09
CA GLY A 35 11.65 1.12 -3.16
C GLY A 35 10.70 1.89 -2.22
N ALA A 36 11.12 3.06 -1.71
CA ALA A 36 10.25 3.92 -0.91
C ALA A 36 9.04 4.43 -1.70
N VAL A 37 9.26 4.83 -2.97
CA VAL A 37 8.18 5.27 -3.87
C VAL A 37 7.20 4.13 -4.15
N PHE A 38 7.70 2.93 -4.46
CA PHE A 38 6.86 1.75 -4.64
C PHE A 38 6.06 1.40 -3.39
N GLY A 39 6.68 1.42 -2.21
CA GLY A 39 6.01 1.16 -0.93
C GLY A 39 4.88 2.15 -0.64
N ALA A 40 5.11 3.44 -0.88
CA ALA A 40 4.09 4.48 -0.71
C ALA A 40 2.93 4.33 -1.71
N THR A 41 3.24 3.98 -2.97
CA THR A 41 2.24 3.81 -4.03
C THR A 41 1.37 2.57 -3.79
N ALA A 42 1.98 1.46 -3.41
CA ALA A 42 1.27 0.22 -3.07
C ALA A 42 0.31 0.42 -1.89
N TRP A 43 0.70 1.22 -0.89
CA TRP A 43 -0.19 1.57 0.21
C TRP A 43 -1.37 2.41 -0.25
N LEU A 44 -1.16 3.45 -1.06
CA LEU A 44 -2.25 4.29 -1.57
C LEU A 44 -3.28 3.45 -2.34
N LEU A 45 -2.81 2.56 -3.21
CA LEU A 45 -3.68 1.66 -3.97
C LEU A 45 -4.44 0.70 -3.04
N THR A 46 -3.74 0.11 -2.06
CA THR A 46 -4.37 -0.81 -1.09
C THR A 46 -5.41 -0.08 -0.23
N GLY A 47 -5.12 1.15 0.21
CA GLY A 47 -6.05 1.98 0.98
C GLY A 47 -7.30 2.35 0.19
N ILE A 48 -7.13 2.73 -1.09
CA ILE A 48 -8.25 3.01 -1.99
C ILE A 48 -9.09 1.74 -2.20
N ALA A 49 -8.45 0.60 -2.48
CA ALA A 49 -9.14 -0.68 -2.68
C ALA A 49 -9.93 -1.15 -1.44
N LEU A 50 -9.34 -1.03 -0.24
CA LEU A 50 -10.08 -1.35 0.99
C LEU A 50 -11.24 -0.39 1.23
N ARG A 51 -11.07 0.89 0.90
CA ARG A 51 -12.14 1.89 1.04
C ARG A 51 -13.31 1.59 0.10
N THR A 52 -13.03 1.32 -1.17
CA THR A 52 -14.07 0.98 -2.15
C THR A 52 -14.78 -0.32 -1.79
N LEU A 53 -14.05 -1.35 -1.36
CA LEU A 53 -14.66 -2.60 -0.88
C LEU A 53 -15.53 -2.39 0.37
N ARG A 54 -15.13 -1.49 1.26
CA ARG A 54 -15.91 -1.16 2.46
C ARG A 54 -17.21 -0.44 2.08
N GLU A 55 -17.14 0.53 1.17
CA GLU A 55 -18.31 1.27 0.67
C GLU A 55 -19.30 0.31 -0.03
N VAL A 56 -18.82 -0.55 -0.94
CA VAL A 56 -19.66 -1.57 -1.60
C VAL A 56 -20.30 -2.54 -0.60
N ARG A 57 -19.57 -2.92 0.46
CA ARG A 57 -20.12 -3.78 1.51
C ARG A 57 -21.22 -3.07 2.30
N LEU A 58 -21.01 -1.80 2.68
CA LEU A 58 -21.99 -0.99 3.43
C LEU A 58 -23.28 -0.79 2.64
N ASP A 59 -23.18 -0.49 1.34
CA ASP A 59 -24.36 -0.29 0.49
C ASP A 59 -25.26 -1.53 0.41
N ARG A 60 -24.66 -2.73 0.38
CA ARG A 60 -25.43 -3.99 0.44
C ARG A 60 -26.16 -4.17 1.76
N TYR A 61 -25.52 -3.85 2.89
CA TYR A 61 -26.17 -3.97 4.20
C TYR A 61 -27.38 -3.05 4.33
N PHE A 62 -27.24 -1.78 3.96
CA PHE A 62 -28.35 -0.82 4.04
C PHE A 62 -29.47 -1.09 3.03
N SER A 63 -29.14 -1.62 1.85
CA SER A 63 -30.16 -2.03 0.87
C SER A 63 -30.97 -3.24 1.36
N GLN A 64 -30.34 -4.17 2.07
CA GLN A 64 -31.03 -5.35 2.64
C GLN A 64 -32.01 -4.99 3.77
N ASP A 65 -31.66 -4.01 4.61
CA ASP A 65 -32.54 -3.54 5.69
C ASP A 65 -33.77 -2.77 5.16
N GLN A 66 -33.70 -2.18 3.96
CA GLN A 66 -34.86 -1.52 3.34
C GLN A 66 -35.81 -2.49 2.62
N GLU A 67 -35.32 -3.64 2.14
CA GLU A 67 -36.13 -4.63 1.42
C GLU A 67 -36.92 -5.56 2.38
N ASN A 68 -36.49 -5.68 3.64
CA ASN A 68 -37.19 -6.45 4.67
C ASN A 68 -37.47 -5.60 5.93
N PRO A 69 -38.45 -4.67 5.87
CA PRO A 69 -38.90 -3.97 7.06
C PRO A 69 -39.60 -4.99 7.97
N LYS A 70 -38.99 -5.27 9.13
CA LYS A 70 -39.65 -6.01 10.22
C LYS A 70 -40.90 -5.29 10.71
#